data_AF-A0A8X6K773-F1
#
_entry.id   AF-A0A8X6K773-F1
#
_cell.length_a   1.000
_cell.length_b   1.000
_cell.length_c   1.000
_cell.angle_alpha   90.00
_cell.angle_beta   90.00
_cell.angle_gamma   90.00
#
_symmetry.space_group_name_H-M   'P 1'
#
loop_
_entity.id
_entity.type
_entity.pdbx_description
1 polymer ?
#
loop_
_entity_poly.entity_id
_entity_poly.type
_entity_poly.pdbx_seq_one_letter_code
_entity_poly.pdbx_strand_id
1 'polypeptide(L)'
;MPKRLVKASLLTSLAFLLTSCTFYRLLKDSYTHLAPESFQQTAKPVYVGTVYSAQTMHDALFNDFLLIGESSFTAKHGRASKYINYGKEVGADVVIVSFQNMQKVKEHFSITERLLWDASLTTFHTKTIINFDQDVLFLKRIGNVRAPWEYAKEEFELDKKNDTDPYLGNWMGYKTCKIEIHSAGDEYLGFINEANCKEKPRINRMLAWKNGDIKLRINKQSKQGFYLNQSKIPILIKSQINKFGHLDLLDKNTDQVVASLQKS
;
A
#
# COMPACT_ATOMS: atom_id res chain seq x y z
N MET A 1 59.61 35.00 -0.21
CA MET A 1 58.24 34.57 -0.61
C MET A 1 57.81 33.41 0.28
N PRO A 2 56.91 33.60 1.25
CA PRO A 2 56.47 32.54 2.15
C PRO A 2 55.29 31.77 1.54
N LYS A 3 55.40 30.43 1.49
CA LYS A 3 54.31 29.54 1.05
C LYS A 3 53.26 29.44 2.17
N ARG A 4 52.04 29.90 1.88
CA ARG A 4 50.87 29.75 2.76
C ARG A 4 50.47 28.28 2.83
N LEU A 5 50.55 27.69 4.02
CA LEU A 5 49.87 26.44 4.36
C LEU A 5 48.36 26.69 4.39
N VAL A 6 47.63 26.02 3.50
CA VAL A 6 46.17 25.94 3.56
C VAL A 6 45.82 24.87 4.60
N LYS A 7 45.30 25.30 5.75
CA LYS A 7 44.67 24.40 6.73
C LYS A 7 43.36 23.87 6.13
N ALA A 8 43.39 22.63 5.64
CA ALA A 8 42.18 21.90 5.32
C ALA A 8 41.45 21.58 6.64
N SER A 9 40.33 22.26 6.88
CA SER A 9 39.46 21.96 8.01
C SER A 9 38.80 20.60 7.76
N LEU A 10 39.13 19.67 8.64
CA LEU A 10 38.55 18.34 8.76
C LEU A 10 37.09 18.50 9.20
N LEU A 11 36.15 18.56 8.24
CA LEU A 11 34.72 18.48 8.54
C LEU A 11 34.37 17.02 8.81
N THR A 12 34.15 16.76 10.09
CA THR A 12 33.84 15.48 10.70
C THR A 12 32.61 14.83 10.08
N SER A 13 32.82 13.57 9.71
CA SER A 13 31.84 12.55 9.38
C SER A 13 30.69 12.47 10.39
N LEU A 14 29.50 12.92 10.00
CA LEU A 14 28.25 12.61 10.69
C LEU A 14 27.18 12.15 9.69
N ALA A 15 27.49 11.10 8.94
CA ALA A 15 26.62 10.62 7.88
C ALA A 15 26.29 9.13 8.03
N PHE A 16 25.95 8.61 9.23
CA PHE A 16 25.56 7.19 9.30
C PHE A 16 24.43 6.79 10.29
N LEU A 17 23.69 7.71 10.90
CA LEU A 17 22.54 7.36 11.77
C LEU A 17 21.20 8.05 11.42
N LEU A 18 21.14 8.86 10.36
CA LEU A 18 19.97 9.73 10.09
C LEU A 18 18.92 9.18 9.11
N THR A 19 19.13 8.04 8.45
CA THR A 19 18.24 7.61 7.34
C THR A 19 16.78 7.36 7.75
N SER A 20 16.51 7.03 9.02
CA SER A 20 15.13 6.83 9.51
C SER A 20 14.45 8.12 9.99
N CYS A 21 15.25 9.14 10.34
CA CYS A 21 14.78 10.47 10.70
C CYS A 21 14.56 11.32 9.43
N THR A 22 15.41 11.14 8.42
CA THR A 22 15.31 11.86 7.14
C THR A 22 14.04 11.50 6.38
N PHE A 23 13.63 10.23 6.33
CA PHE A 23 12.39 9.87 5.62
C PHE A 23 11.16 10.51 6.26
N TYR A 24 11.03 10.41 7.59
CA TYR A 24 9.89 10.97 8.30
C TYR A 24 9.81 12.49 8.14
N ARG A 25 10.96 13.15 8.26
CA ARG A 25 11.10 14.57 8.03
C ARG A 25 10.75 14.94 6.59
N LEU A 26 11.22 14.19 5.60
CA LEU A 26 10.89 14.43 4.19
C LEU A 26 9.39 14.32 3.93
N LEU A 27 8.73 13.28 4.46
CA LEU A 27 7.27 13.12 4.37
C LEU A 27 6.55 14.33 4.98
N LYS A 28 6.99 14.79 6.15
CA LYS A 28 6.40 15.94 6.84
C LYS A 28 6.68 17.27 6.13
N ASP A 29 7.90 17.46 5.65
CA ASP A 29 8.35 18.70 5.00
C ASP A 29 7.73 18.85 3.59
N SER A 30 7.32 17.76 2.95
CA SER A 30 6.61 17.74 1.67
C SER A 30 5.08 17.73 1.79
N TYR A 31 4.54 17.77 3.02
CA TYR A 31 3.09 17.75 3.24
C TYR A 31 2.44 19.09 2.93
N THR A 32 1.41 19.03 2.09
CA THR A 32 0.50 20.12 1.81
C THR A 32 -0.85 19.81 2.45
N HIS A 33 -1.30 20.69 3.35
CA HIS A 33 -2.64 20.62 3.90
C HIS A 33 -3.65 21.13 2.87
N LEU A 34 -4.70 20.35 2.61
CA LEU A 34 -5.70 20.67 1.59
C LEU A 34 -7.09 20.97 2.19
N ALA A 35 -7.36 20.51 3.40
CA ALA A 35 -8.61 20.82 4.07
C ALA A 35 -8.60 22.26 4.64
N PRO A 36 -9.78 22.88 4.83
CA PRO A 36 -9.88 24.20 5.45
C PRO A 36 -9.56 24.17 6.96
N GLU A 37 -9.76 23.03 7.61
CA GLU A 37 -9.58 22.85 9.05
C GLU A 37 -8.69 21.65 9.36
N SER A 38 -7.96 21.76 10.47
CA SER A 38 -7.20 20.63 10.99
C SER A 38 -8.11 19.61 11.66
N PHE A 39 -7.79 18.33 11.47
CA PHE A 39 -8.54 17.24 12.09
C PHE A 39 -7.86 16.77 13.37
N GLN A 40 -8.67 16.33 14.33
CA GLN A 40 -8.15 15.66 15.51
C GLN A 40 -7.39 14.38 15.13
N GLN A 41 -6.36 14.07 15.90
CA GLN A 41 -5.54 12.89 15.66
C GLN A 41 -6.38 11.61 15.70
N THR A 42 -6.26 10.79 14.65
CA THR A 42 -6.90 9.48 14.59
C THR A 42 -5.99 8.44 15.25
N ALA A 43 -6.57 7.51 16.00
CA ALA A 43 -5.79 6.50 16.73
C ALA A 43 -5.06 5.50 15.80
N LYS A 44 -5.67 5.11 14.67
CA LYS A 44 -5.24 3.99 13.82
C LYS A 44 -5.61 4.17 12.33
N PRO A 45 -4.91 5.02 11.56
CA PRO A 45 -5.10 5.07 10.12
C PRO A 45 -4.77 3.73 9.45
N VAL A 46 -5.48 3.41 8.38
CA VAL A 46 -5.20 2.24 7.53
C VAL A 46 -4.22 2.63 6.44
N TYR A 47 -3.15 1.84 6.29
CA TYR A 47 -2.16 2.03 5.23
C TYR A 47 -2.57 1.27 3.96
N VAL A 48 -2.58 1.96 2.83
CA VAL A 48 -2.87 1.42 1.50
C VAL A 48 -1.66 1.69 0.59
N GLY A 49 -0.74 0.73 0.53
CA GLY A 49 0.39 0.77 -0.39
C GLY A 49 -0.02 0.23 -1.76
N THR A 50 0.31 0.96 -2.83
CA THR A 50 -0.17 0.67 -4.18
C THR A 50 0.89 0.87 -5.26
N VAL A 51 0.75 0.13 -6.36
CA VAL A 51 1.52 0.32 -7.61
C VAL A 51 0.81 1.28 -8.58
N TYR A 52 -0.46 1.59 -8.34
CA TYR A 52 -1.22 2.61 -9.06
C TYR A 52 -0.82 4.01 -8.55
N SER A 53 -1.18 5.07 -9.28
CA SER A 53 -1.08 6.41 -8.69
C SER A 53 -2.00 6.49 -7.47
N ALA A 54 -1.63 7.29 -6.48
CA ALA A 54 -2.43 7.42 -5.27
C ALA A 54 -3.82 8.02 -5.61
N GLN A 55 -3.86 8.95 -6.57
CA GLN A 55 -5.10 9.53 -7.09
C GLN A 55 -6.03 8.48 -7.73
N THR A 56 -5.50 7.56 -8.55
CA THR A 56 -6.33 6.50 -9.15
C THR A 56 -6.95 5.60 -8.09
N MET A 57 -6.23 5.30 -7.00
CA MET A 57 -6.81 4.55 -5.89
C MET A 57 -7.88 5.34 -5.14
N HIS A 58 -7.65 6.64 -4.93
CA HIS A 58 -8.63 7.53 -4.33
C HIS A 58 -9.92 7.54 -5.15
N ASP A 59 -9.84 7.89 -6.43
CA ASP A 59 -11.02 8.05 -7.29
C ASP A 59 -11.79 6.74 -7.46
N ALA A 60 -11.09 5.60 -7.49
CA ALA A 60 -11.72 4.30 -7.69
C ALA A 60 -12.41 3.75 -6.44
N LEU A 61 -11.88 4.01 -5.24
CA LEU A 61 -12.26 3.27 -4.02
C LEU A 61 -12.53 4.13 -2.79
N PHE A 62 -12.10 5.38 -2.81
CA PHE A 62 -12.18 6.30 -1.68
C PHE A 62 -12.70 7.68 -2.08
N ASN A 63 -13.40 7.81 -3.21
CA ASN A 63 -13.89 9.10 -3.71
C ASN A 63 -14.83 9.81 -2.73
N ASP A 64 -15.49 9.04 -1.86
CA ASP A 64 -16.36 9.56 -0.80
C ASP A 64 -15.59 9.94 0.49
N PHE A 65 -14.28 9.68 0.55
CA PHE A 65 -13.43 10.17 1.63
C PHE A 65 -12.94 11.57 1.29
N LEU A 66 -12.81 12.42 2.32
CA LEU A 66 -12.24 13.75 2.15
C LEU A 66 -10.71 13.65 2.06
N LEU A 67 -10.14 14.15 0.96
CA LEU A 67 -8.70 14.39 0.87
C LEU A 67 -8.32 15.58 1.76
N ILE A 68 -7.58 15.33 2.84
CA ILE A 68 -7.19 16.38 3.82
C ILE A 68 -5.77 16.89 3.63
N GLY A 69 -4.95 16.17 2.87
CA GLY A 69 -3.63 16.61 2.49
C GLY A 69 -2.89 15.58 1.65
N GLU A 70 -1.75 16.00 1.13
CA GLU A 70 -0.93 15.21 0.23
C GLU A 70 0.56 15.45 0.47
N SER A 71 1.40 14.51 0.03
CA SER A 71 2.84 14.68 -0.03
C SER A 71 3.38 14.04 -1.30
N SER A 72 4.35 14.69 -1.96
CA SER A 72 5.07 14.11 -3.11
C SER A 72 6.58 14.30 -2.96
N PHE A 73 7.35 13.23 -3.12
CA PHE A 73 8.81 13.25 -2.99
C PHE A 73 9.46 11.99 -3.58
N THR A 74 10.75 12.10 -3.92
CA THR A 74 11.57 10.96 -4.38
C THR A 74 12.46 10.45 -3.24
N ALA A 75 12.29 9.19 -2.84
CA ALA A 75 13.09 8.59 -1.76
C ALA A 75 13.14 7.06 -1.84
N LYS A 76 13.96 6.45 -0.98
CA LYS A 76 13.88 5.01 -0.68
C LYS A 76 12.48 4.66 -0.18
N HIS A 77 12.06 3.43 -0.41
CA HIS A 77 10.78 2.91 0.08
C HIS A 77 10.67 3.11 1.61
N GLY A 78 9.69 3.91 2.04
CA GLY A 78 9.42 4.17 3.45
C GLY A 78 8.84 2.94 4.15
N ARG A 79 9.06 2.80 5.46
CA ARG A 79 8.33 1.77 6.23
C ARG A 79 6.88 2.21 6.41
N ALA A 80 5.91 1.30 6.23
CA ALA A 80 4.48 1.58 6.42
C ALA A 80 4.18 2.31 7.75
N SER A 81 4.89 1.97 8.83
CA SER A 81 4.74 2.63 10.13
C SER A 81 5.03 4.13 10.14
N LYS A 82 5.89 4.62 9.24
CA LYS A 82 6.19 6.07 9.12
C LYS A 82 5.00 6.84 8.56
N TYR A 83 4.40 6.33 7.49
CA TYR A 83 3.18 6.93 6.93
C TYR A 83 1.99 6.81 7.89
N ILE A 84 1.84 5.67 8.57
CA ILE A 84 0.82 5.49 9.60
C ILE A 84 1.00 6.51 10.72
N ASN A 85 2.21 6.66 11.25
CA ASN A 85 2.47 7.61 12.34
C ASN A 85 2.17 9.05 11.92
N TYR A 86 2.59 9.45 10.73
CA TYR A 86 2.30 10.79 10.24
C TYR A 86 0.82 11.00 9.93
N GLY A 87 0.14 9.98 9.37
CA GLY A 87 -1.31 9.96 9.19
C GLY A 87 -2.07 10.21 10.50
N LYS A 88 -1.60 9.65 11.62
CA LYS A 88 -2.15 9.95 12.95
C LYS A 88 -1.97 11.42 13.32
N GLU A 89 -0.78 11.97 13.10
CA GLU A 89 -0.47 13.38 13.42
C GLU A 89 -1.40 14.35 12.68
N VAL A 90 -1.71 14.09 11.41
CA VAL A 90 -2.56 14.94 10.58
C VAL A 90 -4.06 14.60 10.64
N GLY A 91 -4.44 13.60 11.46
CA GLY A 91 -5.85 13.23 11.66
C GLY A 91 -6.47 12.37 10.55
N ALA A 92 -5.66 11.71 9.72
CA ALA A 92 -6.13 10.83 8.64
C ALA A 92 -6.68 9.50 9.17
N ASP A 93 -7.67 8.95 8.47
CA ASP A 93 -8.23 7.62 8.71
C ASP A 93 -7.70 6.58 7.71
N VAL A 94 -7.30 7.03 6.51
CA VAL A 94 -6.65 6.21 5.48
C VAL A 94 -5.45 6.97 4.92
N VAL A 95 -4.35 6.27 4.69
CA VAL A 95 -3.15 6.80 4.02
C VAL A 95 -2.85 5.96 2.79
N ILE A 96 -3.02 6.54 1.60
CA ILE A 96 -2.70 5.90 0.33
C ILE A 96 -1.28 6.29 -0.05
N VAL A 97 -0.44 5.32 -0.41
CA VAL A 97 0.95 5.55 -0.81
C VAL A 97 1.21 4.85 -2.14
N SER A 98 1.53 5.62 -3.18
CA SER A 98 2.01 5.11 -4.46
C SER A 98 3.53 4.99 -4.48
N PHE A 99 4.05 4.03 -5.24
CA PHE A 99 5.47 3.91 -5.54
C PHE A 99 5.65 3.82 -7.06
N GLN A 100 6.13 4.91 -7.66
CA GLN A 100 6.30 5.06 -9.10
C GLN A 100 7.75 5.33 -9.48
N ASN A 101 8.04 5.28 -10.78
CA ASN A 101 9.32 5.68 -11.38
C ASN A 101 10.55 5.18 -10.60
N MET A 102 10.74 3.86 -10.56
CA MET A 102 11.89 3.27 -9.86
C MET A 102 13.21 3.77 -10.44
N GLN A 103 13.99 4.50 -9.64
CA GLN A 103 15.29 5.05 -10.00
C GLN A 103 16.41 4.30 -9.30
N LYS A 104 17.44 3.89 -10.06
CA LYS A 104 18.65 3.27 -9.52
C LYS A 104 19.78 4.30 -9.48
N VAL A 105 20.19 4.71 -8.29
CA VAL A 105 21.23 5.72 -8.07
C VAL A 105 22.46 5.07 -7.47
N LYS A 106 23.66 5.38 -7.99
CA LYS A 106 24.92 4.97 -7.37
C LYS A 106 25.30 5.97 -6.29
N GLU A 107 25.40 5.50 -5.05
CA GLU A 107 25.91 6.27 -3.93
C GLU A 107 27.35 5.87 -3.66
N HIS A 108 28.22 6.87 -3.60
CA HIS A 108 29.61 6.71 -3.25
C HIS A 108 29.79 7.09 -1.79
N PHE A 109 30.40 6.21 -1.00
CA PHE A 109 30.70 6.47 0.39
C PHE A 109 32.10 5.99 0.73
N SER A 110 32.73 6.65 1.70
CA SER A 110 34.03 6.24 2.20
C SER A 110 33.91 5.64 3.59
N ILE A 111 34.68 4.59 3.84
CA ILE A 111 34.89 4.05 5.19
C ILE A 111 36.32 4.38 5.58
N THR A 112 36.48 5.12 6.66
CA THR A 112 37.78 5.43 7.25
C THR A 112 37.98 4.55 8.48
N GLU A 113 38.94 3.62 8.38
CA GLU A 113 39.36 2.79 9.51
C GLU A 113 40.59 3.41 10.17
N ARG A 114 40.56 3.54 11.50
CA ARG A 114 41.74 3.92 12.29
C ARG A 114 42.61 2.69 12.52
N LEU A 115 43.86 2.78 12.12
CA LEU A 115 44.90 1.77 12.36
C LEU A 115 45.72 2.15 13.60
N LEU A 116 46.65 1.27 14.00
CA LEU A 116 47.63 1.56 15.04
C LEU A 116 48.51 2.77 14.64
N TRP A 117 49.01 3.52 15.63
CA TRP A 117 49.94 4.65 15.45
C TRP A 117 49.38 5.84 14.65
N ASP A 118 48.12 6.21 14.86
CA ASP A 118 47.44 7.35 14.20
C ASP A 118 47.36 7.29 12.66
N ALA A 119 47.67 6.14 12.06
CA ALA A 119 47.42 5.90 10.65
C ALA A 119 45.92 5.67 10.40
N SER A 120 45.42 6.13 9.25
CA SER A 120 44.04 5.86 8.83
C SER A 120 44.01 5.36 7.39
N LEU A 121 43.24 4.31 7.13
CA LEU A 121 42.95 3.83 5.78
C LEU A 121 41.55 4.27 5.39
N THR A 122 41.43 5.00 4.27
CA THR A 122 40.13 5.35 3.71
C THR A 122 39.88 4.52 2.46
N THR A 123 38.81 3.73 2.47
CA THR A 123 38.37 2.93 1.32
C THR A 123 37.11 3.55 0.73
N PHE A 124 37.03 3.61 -0.60
CA PHE A 124 35.86 4.12 -1.31
C PHE A 124 35.01 2.96 -1.81
N HIS A 125 33.73 3.01 -1.46
CA HIS A 125 32.75 1.99 -1.80
C HIS A 125 31.64 2.62 -2.62
N THR A 126 31.03 1.81 -3.49
CA THR A 126 29.86 2.21 -4.26
C THR A 126 28.72 1.26 -3.95
N LYS A 127 27.54 1.81 -3.65
CA LYS A 127 26.31 1.03 -3.45
C LYS A 127 25.21 1.56 -4.36
N THR A 128 24.47 0.65 -4.97
CA THR A 128 23.24 1.01 -5.69
C THR A 128 22.10 1.19 -4.69
N ILE A 129 21.48 2.37 -4.72
CA ILE A 129 20.23 2.68 -4.03
C ILE A 129 19.08 2.61 -5.03
N ILE A 130 17.93 2.12 -4.57
CA ILE A 130 16.67 2.18 -5.29
C ILE A 130 15.79 3.24 -4.62
N ASN A 131 15.41 4.25 -5.40
CA ASN A 131 14.44 5.28 -5.03
C ASN A 131 13.16 5.11 -5.87
N PHE A 132 12.08 5.67 -5.36
CA PHE A 132 10.79 5.75 -6.02
C PHE A 132 10.27 7.17 -5.88
N ASP A 133 9.57 7.65 -6.89
CA ASP A 133 8.66 8.77 -6.74
C ASP A 133 7.46 8.28 -5.95
N GLN A 134 7.12 9.00 -4.89
CA GLN A 134 6.09 8.60 -3.94
C GLN A 134 5.07 9.71 -3.82
N ASP A 135 3.82 9.40 -4.13
CA ASP A 135 2.70 10.26 -3.79
C ASP A 135 1.94 9.65 -2.62
N VAL A 136 1.62 10.49 -1.64
CA VAL A 136 0.93 10.11 -0.43
C VAL A 136 -0.33 10.94 -0.32
N LEU A 137 -1.48 10.29 -0.20
CA LEU A 137 -2.75 10.95 0.09
C LEU A 137 -3.21 10.62 1.51
N PHE A 138 -3.59 11.65 2.23
CA PHE A 138 -4.13 11.55 3.59
C PHE A 138 -5.63 11.80 3.52
N LEU A 139 -6.41 10.78 3.87
CA LEU A 139 -7.86 10.81 3.71
C LEU A 139 -8.56 10.75 5.06
N LYS A 140 -9.63 11.53 5.19
CA LYS A 140 -10.53 11.55 6.33
C LYS A 140 -11.88 10.96 5.95
N ARG A 141 -12.42 10.10 6.80
CA ARG A 141 -13.79 9.64 6.65
C ARG A 141 -14.75 10.74 7.09
N ILE A 142 -15.73 11.04 6.25
CA ILE A 142 -16.83 11.94 6.57
C ILE A 142 -18.14 11.15 6.58
N GLY A 143 -18.98 11.38 7.59
CA GLY A 143 -20.25 10.69 7.74
C GLY A 143 -20.10 9.16 7.87
N ASN A 144 -21.01 8.42 7.21
CA ASN A 144 -21.09 6.96 7.28
C ASN A 144 -20.41 6.26 6.09
N VAL A 145 -19.50 6.94 5.40
CA VAL A 145 -18.76 6.37 4.28
C VAL A 145 -17.93 5.17 4.75
N ARG A 146 -17.90 4.13 3.91
CA ARG A 146 -17.23 2.86 4.21
C ARG A 146 -16.03 2.63 3.30
N ALA A 147 -14.97 2.12 3.90
CA ALA A 147 -13.80 1.67 3.17
C ALA A 147 -14.02 0.28 2.55
N PRO A 148 -13.26 -0.10 1.51
CA PRO A 148 -13.39 -1.39 0.84
C PRO A 148 -13.33 -2.63 1.75
N TRP A 149 -12.64 -2.57 2.88
CA TRP A 149 -12.46 -3.69 3.82
C TRP A 149 -13.53 -3.80 4.92
N GLU A 150 -14.54 -2.93 4.89
CA GLU A 150 -15.57 -2.85 5.94
C GLU A 150 -16.90 -3.49 5.55
N TYR A 151 -17.07 -3.83 4.27
CA TYR A 151 -18.28 -4.49 3.82
C TYR A 151 -18.35 -5.94 4.32
N ALA A 152 -19.55 -6.35 4.74
CA ALA A 152 -19.84 -7.69 5.23
C ALA A 152 -21.03 -8.31 4.49
N LYS A 153 -21.12 -9.64 4.47
CA LYS A 153 -22.11 -10.40 3.69
C LYS A 153 -23.55 -10.02 4.03
N GLU A 154 -23.85 -9.82 5.31
CA GLU A 154 -25.18 -9.49 5.84
C GLU A 154 -25.75 -8.14 5.38
N GLU A 155 -24.95 -7.33 4.70
CA GLU A 155 -25.30 -5.98 4.28
C GLU A 155 -25.84 -5.92 2.85
N PHE A 156 -25.83 -7.05 2.15
CA PHE A 156 -26.22 -7.14 0.75
C PHE A 156 -27.43 -8.06 0.58
N GLU A 157 -28.35 -7.64 -0.28
CA GLU A 157 -29.40 -8.51 -0.80
C GLU A 157 -28.81 -9.37 -1.92
N LEU A 158 -28.62 -10.66 -1.62
CA LEU A 158 -28.00 -11.60 -2.55
C LEU A 158 -29.07 -12.24 -3.44
N ASP A 159 -28.79 -12.27 -4.74
CA ASP A 159 -29.66 -12.92 -5.72
C ASP A 159 -29.75 -14.42 -5.45
N LYS A 160 -30.86 -15.05 -5.86
CA LYS A 160 -30.98 -16.50 -5.84
C LYS A 160 -29.86 -17.13 -6.65
N LYS A 161 -29.26 -18.18 -6.09
CA LYS A 161 -28.16 -18.91 -6.71
C LYS A 161 -28.53 -19.35 -8.13
N ASN A 162 -27.73 -18.94 -9.10
CA ASN A 162 -27.81 -19.42 -10.48
C ASN A 162 -26.63 -20.35 -10.75
N ASP A 163 -26.88 -21.66 -10.81
CA ASP A 163 -25.82 -22.67 -10.97
C ASP A 163 -25.14 -22.63 -12.35
N THR A 164 -25.67 -21.87 -13.30
CA THR A 164 -25.07 -21.72 -14.65
C THR A 164 -24.03 -20.59 -14.74
N ASP A 165 -24.00 -19.66 -13.78
CA ASP A 165 -23.02 -18.57 -13.82
C ASP A 165 -21.65 -19.11 -13.35
N PRO A 166 -20.60 -19.03 -14.19
CA PRO A 166 -19.32 -19.64 -13.89
C PRO A 166 -18.63 -18.98 -12.69
N TYR A 167 -18.93 -17.72 -12.36
CA TYR A 167 -18.34 -16.96 -11.24
C TYR A 167 -18.91 -17.36 -9.88
N LEU A 168 -20.14 -17.89 -9.82
CA LEU A 168 -20.81 -18.15 -8.55
C LEU A 168 -20.34 -19.45 -7.90
N GLY A 169 -20.29 -19.45 -6.57
CA GLY A 169 -19.96 -20.62 -5.76
C GLY A 169 -18.72 -20.44 -4.90
N ASN A 170 -18.14 -21.57 -4.47
CA ASN A 170 -17.00 -21.59 -3.58
C ASN A 170 -15.70 -21.63 -4.37
N TRP A 171 -14.74 -20.82 -3.94
CA TRP A 171 -13.46 -20.62 -4.58
C TRP A 171 -12.34 -20.69 -3.55
N MET A 172 -11.22 -21.28 -3.96
CA MET A 172 -10.05 -21.47 -3.11
C MET A 172 -8.79 -21.16 -3.91
N GLY A 173 -7.97 -20.25 -3.40
CA GLY A 173 -6.65 -19.94 -3.95
C GLY A 173 -5.53 -20.57 -3.13
N TYR A 174 -4.33 -20.57 -3.69
CA TYR A 174 -3.15 -21.03 -2.97
C TYR A 174 -2.81 -20.09 -1.81
N LYS A 175 -2.86 -20.62 -0.57
CA LYS A 175 -2.63 -19.83 0.67
C LYS A 175 -3.56 -18.62 0.82
N THR A 176 -4.71 -18.65 0.16
CA THR A 176 -5.77 -17.68 0.40
C THR A 176 -6.89 -18.34 1.20
N CYS A 177 -7.73 -17.50 1.78
CA CYS A 177 -8.93 -17.96 2.45
C CYS A 177 -9.96 -18.45 1.44
N LYS A 178 -10.84 -19.36 1.86
CA LYS A 178 -11.98 -19.80 1.04
C LYS A 178 -12.93 -18.62 0.82
N ILE A 179 -13.34 -18.41 -0.43
CA ILE A 179 -14.22 -17.31 -0.83
C ILE A 179 -15.50 -17.91 -1.38
N GLU A 180 -16.65 -17.41 -0.96
CA GLU A 180 -17.93 -17.71 -1.59
C GLU A 180 -18.39 -16.48 -2.38
N ILE A 181 -18.55 -16.63 -3.69
CA ILE A 181 -18.98 -15.57 -4.59
C ILE A 181 -20.48 -15.68 -4.85
N HIS A 182 -21.16 -14.57 -4.58
CA HIS A 182 -22.59 -14.35 -4.79
C HIS A 182 -22.84 -13.30 -5.86
N SER A 183 -24.06 -13.30 -6.37
CA SER A 183 -24.58 -12.28 -7.27
C SER A 183 -25.39 -11.27 -6.43
N ALA A 184 -25.22 -9.98 -6.70
CA ALA A 184 -26.06 -8.93 -6.14
C ALA A 184 -26.20 -7.80 -7.16
N GLY A 185 -27.38 -7.58 -7.72
CA GLY A 185 -27.62 -6.51 -8.68
C GLY A 185 -26.72 -6.63 -9.92
N ASP A 186 -25.88 -5.64 -10.18
CA ASP A 186 -24.91 -5.61 -11.30
C ASP A 186 -23.51 -6.10 -10.91
N GLU A 187 -23.35 -6.73 -9.74
CA GLU A 187 -22.07 -7.09 -9.17
C GLU A 187 -21.96 -8.57 -8.76
N TYR A 188 -20.73 -9.07 -8.77
CA TYR A 188 -20.31 -10.26 -8.05
C TYR A 188 -19.60 -9.84 -6.76
N LEU A 189 -20.04 -10.41 -5.64
CA LEU A 189 -19.50 -10.14 -4.31
C LEU A 189 -18.92 -11.43 -3.74
N GLY A 190 -17.62 -11.44 -3.46
CA GLY A 190 -16.97 -12.58 -2.84
C GLY A 190 -16.65 -12.30 -1.38
N PHE A 191 -17.14 -13.17 -0.50
CA PHE A 191 -16.95 -13.07 0.95
C PHE A 191 -16.10 -14.22 1.47
N ILE A 192 -15.36 -13.99 2.56
CA ILE A 192 -14.67 -15.06 3.28
C ILE A 192 -15.71 -16.08 3.77
N ASN A 193 -15.53 -17.35 3.41
CA ASN A 193 -16.41 -18.46 3.77
C ASN A 193 -15.65 -19.53 4.56
N GLU A 194 -14.99 -19.10 5.64
CA GLU A 194 -14.36 -19.98 6.61
C GLU A 194 -14.19 -19.29 7.96
N ALA A 195 -14.39 -20.04 9.04
CA ALA A 195 -14.23 -19.51 10.39
C ALA A 195 -12.76 -19.18 10.73
N ASN A 196 -11.80 -19.90 10.14
CA ASN A 196 -10.38 -19.83 10.49
C ASN A 196 -9.51 -19.43 9.29
N CYS A 197 -9.77 -18.23 8.76
CA CYS A 197 -8.95 -17.64 7.71
C CYS A 197 -7.48 -17.48 8.16
N LYS A 198 -6.58 -18.20 7.48
CA LYS A 198 -5.14 -18.24 7.86
C LYS A 198 -4.37 -17.00 7.39
N GLU A 199 -4.96 -16.19 6.52
CA GLU A 199 -4.37 -14.92 6.12
C GLU A 199 -4.30 -13.97 7.32
N LYS A 200 -3.08 -13.46 7.61
CA LYS A 200 -2.86 -12.52 8.70
C LYS A 200 -2.35 -11.19 8.14
N PRO A 201 -3.10 -10.09 8.31
CA PRO A 201 -2.61 -8.78 7.93
C PRO A 201 -1.30 -8.45 8.62
N ARG A 202 -0.25 -8.20 7.84
CA ARG A 202 1.09 -7.91 8.38
C ARG A 202 1.26 -6.43 8.70
N ILE A 203 0.68 -5.57 7.85
CA ILE A 203 0.75 -4.12 7.95
C ILE A 203 -0.42 -3.62 8.80
N ASN A 204 -1.65 -3.82 8.31
CA ASN A 204 -2.88 -3.37 8.95
C ASN A 204 -3.38 -4.39 9.98
N ARG A 205 -2.61 -4.65 11.04
CA ARG A 205 -2.90 -5.72 12.02
C ARG A 205 -4.28 -5.63 12.70
N MET A 206 -4.86 -4.42 12.75
CA MET A 206 -6.21 -4.18 13.25
C MET A 206 -7.32 -4.71 12.33
N LEU A 207 -7.02 -5.01 11.07
CA LEU A 207 -7.97 -5.48 10.06
C LEU A 207 -7.98 -7.01 9.94
N ALA A 208 -8.16 -7.74 11.04
CA ALA A 208 -8.23 -9.20 11.00
C ALA A 208 -9.38 -9.67 10.09
N TRP A 209 -9.16 -10.79 9.39
CA TRP A 209 -10.18 -11.46 8.60
C TRP A 209 -11.18 -12.17 9.49
N LYS A 210 -12.46 -12.06 9.15
CA LYS A 210 -13.59 -12.75 9.77
C LYS A 210 -14.42 -13.43 8.68
N ASN A 211 -15.16 -14.46 9.08
CA ASN A 211 -16.17 -15.06 8.21
C ASN A 211 -17.20 -13.99 7.82
N GLY A 212 -17.56 -13.93 6.54
CA GLY A 212 -18.48 -12.91 6.01
C GLY A 212 -17.82 -11.60 5.57
N ASP A 213 -16.54 -11.36 5.86
CA ASP A 213 -15.83 -10.18 5.36
C ASP A 213 -15.75 -10.18 3.83
N ILE A 214 -15.92 -9.03 3.18
CA ILE A 214 -15.70 -8.91 1.74
C ILE A 214 -14.24 -9.18 1.38
N LYS A 215 -14.03 -9.91 0.28
CA LYS A 215 -12.70 -10.24 -0.26
C LYS A 215 -12.52 -9.73 -1.68
N LEU A 216 -13.60 -9.69 -2.45
CA LEU A 216 -13.62 -9.14 -3.80
C LEU A 216 -15.00 -8.56 -4.13
N ARG A 217 -15.00 -7.58 -5.03
CA ARG A 217 -16.19 -6.97 -5.62
C ARG A 217 -15.90 -6.75 -7.09
N ILE A 218 -16.75 -7.24 -7.98
CA ILE A 218 -16.54 -7.20 -9.44
C ILE A 218 -17.83 -6.75 -10.10
N ASN A 219 -17.78 -5.73 -10.94
CA ASN A 219 -18.91 -5.35 -11.79
C ASN A 219 -19.10 -6.39 -12.92
N LYS A 220 -20.33 -6.88 -13.09
CA LYS A 220 -20.66 -7.98 -14.02
C LYS A 220 -20.40 -7.64 -15.48
N GLN A 221 -20.59 -6.39 -15.88
CA GLN A 221 -20.46 -5.97 -17.27
C GLN A 221 -18.99 -5.74 -17.64
N SER A 222 -18.31 -4.88 -16.89
CA SER A 222 -16.92 -4.51 -17.15
C SER A 222 -15.92 -5.60 -16.76
N LYS A 223 -16.34 -6.55 -15.89
CA LYS A 223 -15.46 -7.53 -15.25
C LYS A 223 -14.31 -6.89 -14.48
N GLN A 224 -14.50 -5.66 -14.01
CA GLN A 224 -13.53 -4.91 -13.21
C GLN A 224 -14.02 -4.72 -11.79
N GLY A 225 -13.09 -4.49 -10.87
CA GLY A 225 -13.42 -4.12 -9.51
C GLY A 225 -12.19 -4.15 -8.61
N PHE A 226 -12.33 -4.65 -7.38
CA PHE A 226 -11.22 -4.79 -6.46
C PHE A 226 -11.14 -6.17 -5.80
N TYR A 227 -9.92 -6.52 -5.41
CA TYR A 227 -9.60 -7.67 -4.57
C TYR A 227 -8.78 -7.21 -3.37
N LEU A 228 -9.10 -7.72 -2.18
CA LEU A 228 -8.36 -7.42 -0.96
C LEU A 228 -7.26 -8.46 -0.73
N ASN A 229 -6.01 -8.04 -0.71
CA ASN A 229 -4.89 -8.94 -0.46
C ASN A 229 -4.83 -9.40 1.03
N GLN A 230 -3.80 -10.15 1.40
CA GLN A 230 -3.64 -10.69 2.76
C GLN A 230 -3.64 -9.63 3.88
N SER A 231 -3.31 -8.37 3.56
CA SER A 231 -3.31 -7.24 4.50
C SER A 231 -4.54 -6.35 4.39
N LYS A 232 -5.63 -6.85 3.77
CA LYS A 232 -6.84 -6.10 3.42
C LYS A 232 -6.56 -4.83 2.59
N ILE A 233 -5.44 -4.80 1.86
CA ILE A 233 -5.12 -3.70 0.96
C ILE A 233 -5.80 -3.98 -0.37
N PRO A 234 -6.62 -3.05 -0.89
CA PRO A 234 -7.30 -3.23 -2.16
C PRO A 234 -6.31 -3.17 -3.33
N ILE A 235 -6.54 -4.05 -4.30
CA ILE A 235 -5.87 -4.11 -5.60
C ILE A 235 -6.97 -4.02 -6.66
N LEU A 236 -6.80 -3.14 -7.65
CA LEU A 236 -7.73 -3.02 -8.76
C LEU A 236 -7.55 -4.20 -9.71
N ILE A 237 -8.64 -4.85 -10.10
CA ILE A 237 -8.56 -6.08 -10.87
C ILE A 237 -9.45 -6.06 -12.12
N LYS A 238 -9.07 -6.90 -13.08
CA LYS A 238 -9.95 -7.49 -14.09
C LYS A 238 -10.12 -8.97 -13.76
N SER A 239 -11.32 -9.51 -13.91
CA SER A 239 -11.60 -10.92 -13.67
C SER A 239 -11.83 -11.67 -14.97
N GLN A 240 -11.33 -12.90 -15.07
CA GLN A 240 -11.67 -13.81 -16.16
C GLN A 240 -11.72 -15.26 -15.67
N ILE A 241 -12.51 -16.08 -16.37
CA ILE A 241 -12.45 -17.54 -16.21
C ILE A 241 -11.50 -18.06 -17.28
N ASN A 242 -10.42 -18.72 -16.86
CA ASN A 242 -9.45 -19.25 -17.79
C ASN A 242 -9.88 -20.61 -18.37
N LYS A 243 -9.08 -21.14 -19.31
CA LYS A 243 -9.36 -22.42 -19.99
C LYS A 243 -9.45 -23.64 -19.06
N PHE A 244 -8.96 -23.53 -17.83
CA PHE A 244 -9.03 -24.58 -16.81
C PHE A 244 -10.22 -24.41 -15.86
N GLY A 245 -11.07 -23.40 -16.10
CA GLY A 245 -12.20 -23.07 -15.23
C GLY A 245 -11.80 -22.36 -13.94
N HIS A 246 -10.56 -21.89 -13.82
CA HIS A 246 -10.15 -21.08 -12.67
C HIS A 246 -10.56 -19.62 -12.87
N LEU A 247 -10.89 -18.95 -11.77
CA LEU A 247 -11.09 -17.51 -11.73
C LEU A 247 -9.74 -16.83 -11.54
N ASP A 248 -9.24 -16.21 -12.60
CA ASP A 248 -8.03 -15.39 -12.57
C ASP A 248 -8.42 -13.94 -12.29
N LEU A 249 -7.79 -13.37 -11.25
CA LEU A 249 -7.85 -11.96 -10.91
C LEU A 249 -6.55 -11.32 -11.39
N LEU A 250 -6.66 -10.54 -12.45
CA LEU A 250 -5.54 -9.87 -13.13
C LEU A 250 -5.43 -8.44 -12.60
N ASP A 251 -4.21 -7.98 -12.35
CA ASP A 251 -3.94 -6.57 -12.07
C ASP A 251 -4.45 -5.69 -13.22
N LYS A 252 -5.19 -4.64 -12.90
CA LYS A 252 -5.88 -3.82 -13.92
C LYS A 252 -4.94 -3.21 -14.97
N ASN A 253 -3.69 -2.89 -14.59
CA ASN A 253 -2.76 -2.16 -15.44
C ASN A 253 -1.73 -3.06 -16.13
N THR A 254 -1.32 -4.14 -15.48
CA THR A 254 -0.23 -5.00 -15.95
C THR A 254 -0.71 -6.32 -16.54
N ASP A 255 -1.99 -6.64 -16.37
CA ASP A 255 -2.60 -7.93 -16.71
C ASP A 255 -1.84 -9.13 -16.09
N GLN A 256 -1.06 -8.90 -15.02
CA GLN A 256 -0.41 -9.95 -14.26
C GLN A 256 -1.42 -10.60 -13.31
N VAL A 257 -1.35 -11.93 -13.18
CA VAL A 257 -2.22 -12.66 -12.25
C VAL A 257 -1.85 -12.31 -10.81
N VAL A 258 -2.77 -11.65 -10.11
CA VAL A 258 -2.66 -11.32 -8.68
C VAL A 258 -3.13 -12.49 -7.82
N ALA A 259 -4.17 -13.18 -8.27
CA ALA A 259 -4.68 -14.40 -7.65
C ALA A 259 -5.32 -15.29 -8.72
N SER A 260 -5.18 -16.61 -8.56
CA SER A 260 -5.91 -17.61 -9.33
C SER A 260 -6.66 -18.50 -8.34
N LEU A 261 -7.97 -18.60 -8.53
CA LEU A 261 -8.87 -19.29 -7.62
C LEU A 261 -9.48 -20.51 -8.32
N GLN A 262 -9.43 -21.65 -7.65
CA GLN A 262 -10.01 -22.91 -8.10
C GLN A 262 -11.39 -23.09 -7.47
N LYS A 263 -12.36 -23.56 -8.26
CA LYS A 263 -13.70 -23.85 -7.76
C LYS A 263 -13.65 -25.09 -6.84
N SER A 264 -14.28 -24.98 -5.67
CA SER A 264 -14.34 -26.03 -4.62
C SER A 264 -15.69 -26.72 -4.59
#